data_AF-A0A7S2KB49-F1
#
_entry.id   AF-A0A7S2KB49-F1
#
_cell.length_a   1.000
_cell.length_b   1.000
_cell.length_c   1.000
_cell.angle_alpha   90.00
_cell.angle_beta   90.00
_cell.angle_gamma   90.00
#
_symmetry.space_group_name_H-M   'P 1'
#
loop_
_entity.id
_entity.type
_entity.pdbx_description
1 polymer ?
#
loop_
_entity_poly.entity_id
_entity_poly.type
_entity_poly.pdbx_seq_one_letter_code
_entity_poly.pdbx_strand_id
1 'polypeptide(L)'
;YPNTHTNIQVLALQALCNLARLRIGVDSISKHQGVRNILQSMRACDSVAVHEWSCKLLHLLATHPNNLEIISSDGGLEAIFVAMVKRKHDIRIIEDSLSILSKIASIGLGVDMFAWVDMTVSVSKIHSGISCIQILSCMIFRDLAKISFDNQECIARCGGIEVARDAIFNHQEPRVREEACTCIRLLSSSNSTFIRRLIAQSDVIDALIMAIDEHPTNDRIQYEANSAFPFICGYVEYGIEIISRS
;
A
#
# COMPACT_ATOMS: atom_id res chain seq x y z
N TYR A 1 9.02 36.57 -12.22
CA TYR A 1 8.46 35.67 -13.25
C TYR A 1 8.54 34.15 -12.98
N PRO A 2 8.58 33.62 -11.73
CA PRO A 2 8.57 32.16 -11.52
C PRO A 2 7.18 31.49 -11.70
N ASN A 3 6.07 32.21 -11.49
CA ASN A 3 4.72 31.61 -11.47
C ASN A 3 4.13 31.22 -12.84
N THR A 4 4.58 31.82 -13.94
CA THR A 4 4.01 31.54 -15.28
C THR A 4 4.36 30.14 -15.78
N HIS A 5 5.60 29.68 -15.54
CA HIS A 5 6.04 28.34 -15.96
C HIS A 5 5.31 27.23 -15.19
N THR A 6 5.13 27.40 -13.87
CA THR A 6 4.38 26.44 -13.06
C THR A 6 2.92 26.36 -13.47
N ASN A 7 2.27 27.49 -13.77
CA ASN A 7 0.88 27.49 -14.23
C ASN A 7 0.72 26.75 -15.57
N ILE A 8 1.65 26.93 -16.51
CA ILE A 8 1.64 26.21 -17.78
C ILE A 8 1.83 24.71 -17.55
N GLN A 9 2.76 24.31 -16.65
CA GLN A 9 2.95 22.91 -16.29
C GLN A 9 1.68 22.27 -15.73
N VAL A 10 1.00 22.97 -14.81
CA VAL A 10 -0.26 22.47 -14.21
C VAL A 10 -1.35 22.30 -15.26
N LEU A 11 -1.54 23.28 -16.15
CA LEU A 11 -2.52 23.19 -17.25
C LEU A 11 -2.19 22.03 -18.21
N ALA A 12 -0.91 21.83 -18.52
CA ALA A 12 -0.46 20.72 -19.36
C ALA A 12 -0.76 19.37 -18.68
N LEU A 13 -0.44 19.20 -17.39
CA LEU A 13 -0.74 17.98 -16.66
C LEU A 13 -2.25 17.71 -16.57
N GLN A 14 -3.06 18.76 -16.37
CA GLN A 14 -4.53 18.64 -16.38
C GLN A 14 -5.07 18.15 -17.73
N ALA A 15 -4.59 18.72 -18.84
CA ALA A 15 -4.97 18.31 -20.18
C ALA A 15 -4.56 16.85 -20.46
N LEU A 16 -3.35 16.47 -20.04
CA LEU A 16 -2.86 15.10 -20.16
C LEU A 16 -3.67 14.12 -19.31
N CYS A 17 -4.08 14.49 -18.10
CA CYS A 17 -5.01 13.69 -17.29
C CYS A 17 -6.34 13.46 -17.99
N ASN A 18 -6.90 14.49 -18.65
CA ASN A 18 -8.13 14.33 -19.42
C ASN A 18 -7.94 13.36 -20.58
N LEU A 19 -6.81 13.47 -21.30
CA LEU A 19 -6.47 12.57 -22.40
C LEU A 19 -6.26 11.13 -21.90
N ALA A 20 -5.56 10.94 -20.78
CA ALA A 20 -5.24 9.65 -20.18
C ALA A 20 -6.47 8.90 -19.62
N ARG A 21 -7.66 9.51 -19.59
CA ARG A 21 -8.91 8.78 -19.33
C ARG A 21 -9.30 7.84 -20.48
N LEU A 22 -8.73 8.05 -21.67
CA LEU A 22 -8.96 7.23 -22.85
C LEU A 22 -7.73 6.34 -23.09
N ARG A 23 -7.96 5.09 -23.49
CA ARG A 23 -6.88 4.13 -23.81
C ARG A 23 -5.90 4.68 -24.85
N ILE A 24 -6.43 5.25 -25.95
CA ILE A 24 -5.62 5.92 -26.98
C ILE A 24 -4.77 7.05 -26.41
N GLY A 25 -5.28 7.76 -25.40
CA GLY A 25 -4.55 8.82 -24.73
C GLY A 25 -3.38 8.28 -23.92
N VAL A 26 -3.60 7.23 -23.14
CA VAL A 26 -2.52 6.55 -22.40
C VAL A 26 -1.46 6.02 -23.37
N ASP A 27 -1.86 5.33 -24.45
CA ASP A 27 -0.94 4.83 -25.48
C ASP A 27 -0.11 5.95 -26.10
N SER A 28 -0.75 7.08 -26.44
CA SER A 28 -0.09 8.23 -27.05
C SER A 28 0.91 8.89 -26.09
N ILE A 29 0.54 9.10 -24.84
CA ILE A 29 1.40 9.69 -23.80
C ILE A 29 2.62 8.78 -23.56
N SER A 30 2.38 7.47 -23.48
CA SER A 30 3.45 6.47 -23.25
C SER A 30 4.46 6.46 -24.39
N LYS A 31 4.00 6.52 -25.65
CA LYS A 31 4.88 6.59 -26.84
C LYS A 31 5.80 7.81 -26.85
N HIS A 32 5.37 8.93 -26.26
CA HIS A 32 6.12 10.18 -26.23
C HIS A 32 6.88 10.40 -24.92
N GLN A 33 7.32 9.31 -24.27
CA GLN A 33 8.09 9.36 -23.01
C GLN A 33 7.38 10.12 -21.88
N GLY A 34 6.04 10.11 -21.87
CA GLY A 34 5.23 10.90 -20.95
C GLY A 34 5.58 10.67 -19.48
N VAL A 35 5.81 9.41 -19.07
CA VAL A 35 6.24 9.08 -17.69
C VAL A 35 7.52 9.80 -17.32
N ARG A 36 8.57 9.75 -18.16
CA ARG A 36 9.86 10.40 -17.90
C ARG A 36 9.72 11.92 -17.79
N ASN A 37 8.93 12.51 -18.67
CA ASN A 37 8.68 13.96 -18.67
C ASN A 37 7.94 14.40 -17.40
N ILE A 38 6.99 13.59 -16.90
CA ILE A 38 6.28 13.85 -15.64
C ILE A 38 7.27 13.78 -14.46
N LEU A 39 8.09 12.73 -14.39
CA LEU A 39 9.08 12.58 -13.32
C LEU A 39 10.09 13.73 -13.32
N GLN A 40 10.53 14.19 -14.50
CA GLN A 40 11.38 15.38 -14.60
C GLN A 40 10.66 16.63 -14.08
N SER A 41 9.37 16.80 -14.39
CA SER A 41 8.57 17.92 -13.89
C SER A 41 8.45 17.90 -12.36
N MET A 42 8.25 16.74 -11.76
CA MET A 42 8.18 16.58 -10.30
C MET A 42 9.50 16.93 -9.61
N ARG A 43 10.65 16.60 -10.24
CA ARG A 43 11.99 16.94 -9.71
C ARG A 43 12.32 18.42 -9.85
N ALA A 44 11.90 19.04 -10.95
CA ALA A 44 12.23 20.43 -11.25
C ALA A 44 11.37 21.43 -10.48
N CYS A 45 10.23 21.02 -9.92
CA CYS A 45 9.22 21.92 -9.36
C CYS A 45 8.62 21.38 -8.07
N ASP A 46 8.72 22.14 -6.98
CA ASP A 46 8.13 21.80 -5.68
C ASP A 46 6.70 22.36 -5.49
N SER A 47 5.95 22.46 -6.58
CA SER A 47 4.60 23.02 -6.58
C SER A 47 3.55 22.02 -6.13
N VAL A 48 2.53 22.50 -5.41
CA VAL A 48 1.48 21.61 -4.91
C VAL A 48 0.68 20.95 -6.00
N ALA A 49 0.18 21.78 -6.89
CA ALA A 49 -0.57 21.34 -8.04
C ALA A 49 0.27 20.46 -8.97
N VAL A 50 1.58 20.71 -9.12
CA VAL A 50 2.42 19.85 -9.98
C VAL A 50 2.48 18.44 -9.43
N HIS A 51 2.71 18.24 -8.13
CA HIS A 51 2.73 16.90 -7.54
C HIS A 51 1.35 16.23 -7.58
N GLU A 52 0.27 16.95 -7.27
CA GLU A 52 -1.11 16.41 -7.34
C GLU A 52 -1.43 15.89 -8.75
N TRP A 53 -1.27 16.73 -9.77
CA TRP A 53 -1.60 16.35 -11.13
C TRP A 53 -0.62 15.34 -11.73
N SER A 54 0.63 15.32 -11.26
CA SER A 54 1.63 14.33 -11.68
C SER A 54 1.32 12.95 -11.11
N CYS A 55 1.06 12.83 -9.80
CA CYS A 55 0.67 11.55 -9.18
C CYS A 55 -0.60 11.01 -9.82
N LYS A 56 -1.60 11.86 -10.06
CA LYS A 56 -2.82 11.49 -10.77
C LYS A 56 -2.57 10.97 -12.18
N LEU A 57 -1.73 11.67 -12.95
CA LEU A 57 -1.41 11.24 -14.31
C LEU A 57 -0.63 9.93 -14.30
N LEU A 58 0.36 9.78 -13.43
CA LEU A 58 1.12 8.54 -13.27
C LEU A 58 0.19 7.38 -12.88
N HIS A 59 -0.80 7.60 -12.01
CA HIS A 59 -1.79 6.59 -11.66
C HIS A 59 -2.61 6.13 -12.89
N LEU A 60 -3.04 7.05 -13.74
CA LEU A 60 -3.74 6.71 -15.00
C LEU A 60 -2.83 5.94 -15.97
N LEU A 61 -1.56 6.36 -16.08
CA LEU A 61 -0.57 5.72 -16.95
C LEU A 61 -0.10 4.35 -16.44
N ALA A 62 -0.16 4.11 -15.12
CA ALA A 62 0.18 2.86 -14.44
C ALA A 62 -0.77 1.70 -14.78
N THR A 63 -1.66 1.85 -15.76
CA THR A 63 -2.46 0.77 -16.35
C THR A 63 -1.68 -0.05 -17.39
N HIS A 64 -0.53 0.45 -17.86
CA HIS A 64 0.36 -0.28 -18.78
C HIS A 64 1.59 -0.83 -18.05
N PRO A 65 1.94 -2.12 -18.24
CA PRO A 65 3.12 -2.73 -17.63
C PRO A 65 4.43 -1.97 -17.92
N ASN A 66 4.65 -1.55 -19.18
CA ASN A 66 5.85 -0.79 -19.54
C ASN A 66 5.96 0.54 -18.78
N ASN A 67 4.83 1.19 -18.47
CA ASN A 67 4.85 2.41 -17.67
C ASN A 67 5.17 2.10 -16.20
N LEU A 68 4.66 1.00 -15.66
CA LEU A 68 4.98 0.55 -14.30
C LEU A 68 6.48 0.26 -14.16
N GLU A 69 7.08 -0.40 -15.15
CA GLU A 69 8.54 -0.63 -15.19
C GLU A 69 9.31 0.69 -15.14
N ILE A 70 8.95 1.66 -16.00
CA ILE A 70 9.60 2.98 -16.02
C ILE A 70 9.42 3.70 -14.67
N ILE A 71 8.21 3.68 -14.08
CA ILE A 71 7.95 4.27 -12.77
C ILE A 71 8.82 3.60 -11.68
N SER A 72 9.01 2.29 -11.76
CA SER A 72 9.79 1.55 -10.76
C SER A 72 11.31 1.78 -10.83
N SER A 73 11.86 2.06 -12.02
CA SER A 73 13.31 2.09 -12.26
C SER A 73 13.90 3.49 -12.51
N ASP A 74 13.16 4.39 -13.16
CA ASP A 74 13.68 5.72 -13.57
C ASP A 74 13.55 6.77 -12.45
N GLY A 75 13.78 6.37 -11.20
CA GLY A 75 13.63 7.20 -10.00
C GLY A 75 12.18 7.65 -9.76
N GLY A 76 11.19 6.91 -10.27
CA GLY A 76 9.78 7.24 -10.11
C GLY A 76 9.27 6.95 -8.70
N LEU A 77 9.72 5.85 -8.07
CA LEU A 77 9.43 5.57 -6.66
C LEU A 77 9.94 6.68 -5.73
N GLU A 78 11.17 7.16 -5.96
CA GLU A 78 11.73 8.29 -5.20
C GLU A 78 10.86 9.55 -5.36
N ALA A 79 10.45 9.89 -6.58
CA ALA A 79 9.59 11.04 -6.83
C ALA A 79 8.22 10.92 -6.14
N ILE A 80 7.63 9.71 -6.16
CA ILE A 80 6.38 9.41 -5.46
C ILE A 80 6.55 9.53 -3.94
N PHE A 81 7.62 8.98 -3.37
CA PHE A 81 7.88 9.07 -1.93
C PHE A 81 8.15 10.51 -1.48
N VAL A 82 8.91 11.29 -2.26
CA VAL A 82 9.10 12.71 -1.99
C VAL A 82 7.76 13.45 -1.98
N ALA A 83 6.87 13.16 -2.94
CA ALA A 83 5.53 13.75 -2.96
C ALA A 83 4.72 13.35 -1.73
N MET A 84 4.70 12.06 -1.37
CA MET A 84 4.00 11.55 -0.17
C MET A 84 4.53 12.16 1.13
N VAL A 85 5.85 12.28 1.29
CA VAL A 85 6.48 12.86 2.49
C VAL A 85 6.17 14.34 2.61
N LYS A 86 6.38 15.12 1.54
CA LYS A 86 6.11 16.56 1.55
C LYS A 86 4.63 16.86 1.74
N ARG A 87 3.75 15.96 1.30
CA ARG A 87 2.30 16.15 1.23
C ARG A 87 1.55 15.08 1.99
N LYS A 88 2.09 14.71 3.13
CA LYS A 88 1.55 13.66 4.01
C LYS A 88 0.10 13.90 4.48
N HIS A 89 -0.48 15.08 4.26
CA HIS A 89 -1.88 15.40 4.58
C HIS A 89 -2.77 15.59 3.34
N ASP A 90 -2.22 15.51 2.14
CA ASP A 90 -2.98 15.58 0.89
C ASP A 90 -3.45 14.17 0.50
N ILE A 91 -4.68 13.85 0.88
CA ILE A 91 -5.26 12.52 0.69
C ILE A 91 -5.25 12.10 -0.78
N ARG A 92 -5.41 13.03 -1.73
CA ARG A 92 -5.42 12.70 -3.17
C ARG A 92 -4.04 12.24 -3.63
N ILE A 93 -2.99 12.95 -3.22
CA ILE A 93 -1.61 12.55 -3.51
C ILE A 93 -1.32 11.19 -2.89
N ILE A 94 -1.71 10.96 -1.63
CA ILE A 94 -1.47 9.67 -0.96
C ILE A 94 -2.24 8.54 -1.67
N GLU A 95 -3.51 8.73 -1.99
CA GLU A 95 -4.34 7.71 -2.64
C GLU A 95 -3.83 7.36 -4.05
N ASP A 96 -3.53 8.36 -4.88
CA ASP A 96 -2.99 8.11 -6.23
C ASP A 96 -1.62 7.42 -6.14
N SER A 97 -0.78 7.82 -5.18
CA SER A 97 0.53 7.21 -4.95
C SER A 97 0.43 5.76 -4.51
N LEU A 98 -0.38 5.46 -3.49
CA LEU A 98 -0.61 4.09 -3.04
C LEU A 98 -1.28 3.23 -4.12
N SER A 99 -2.12 3.82 -4.98
CA SER A 99 -2.70 3.11 -6.13
C SER A 99 -1.65 2.70 -7.16
N ILE A 100 -0.65 3.55 -7.43
CA ILE A 100 0.49 3.20 -8.29
C ILE A 100 1.29 2.06 -7.64
N LEU A 101 1.60 2.20 -6.35
CA LEU A 101 2.37 1.22 -5.60
C LEU A 101 1.64 -0.15 -5.57
N SER A 102 0.34 -0.18 -5.29
CA SER A 102 -0.45 -1.42 -5.33
C SER A 102 -0.36 -2.13 -6.68
N LYS A 103 -0.38 -1.38 -7.80
CA LYS A 103 -0.19 -1.96 -9.13
C LYS A 103 1.21 -2.53 -9.31
N ILE A 104 2.26 -1.82 -8.88
CA ILE A 104 3.65 -2.33 -8.90
C ILE A 104 3.77 -3.62 -8.07
N ALA A 105 3.14 -3.67 -6.89
CA ALA A 105 3.18 -4.84 -6.01
C ALA A 105 2.52 -6.05 -6.66
N SER A 106 1.38 -5.83 -7.32
CA SER A 106 0.62 -6.91 -7.98
C SER A 106 1.36 -7.61 -9.11
N ILE A 107 2.34 -6.94 -9.75
CA ILE A 107 3.16 -7.51 -10.83
C ILE A 107 4.54 -7.99 -10.35
N GLY A 108 4.88 -7.75 -9.08
CA GLY A 108 6.10 -8.26 -8.46
C GLY A 108 7.41 -7.70 -9.02
N LEU A 109 7.44 -6.40 -9.38
CA LEU A 109 8.70 -5.77 -9.81
C LEU A 109 9.72 -5.73 -8.66
N GLY A 110 10.96 -6.09 -8.96
CA GLY A 110 12.08 -6.08 -8.00
C GLY A 110 12.49 -4.66 -7.66
N VAL A 111 12.13 -4.19 -6.48
CA VAL A 111 12.41 -2.84 -5.98
C VAL A 111 12.95 -2.90 -4.56
N ASP A 112 13.51 -1.80 -4.05
CA ASP A 112 13.95 -1.71 -2.66
C ASP A 112 12.73 -1.84 -1.72
N MET A 113 12.58 -3.04 -1.16
CA MET A 113 11.36 -3.43 -0.48
C MET A 113 11.21 -2.73 0.87
N PHE A 114 12.31 -2.43 1.57
CA PHE A 114 12.25 -1.86 2.90
C PHE A 114 11.70 -0.44 2.87
N ALA A 115 12.30 0.45 2.07
CA ALA A 115 11.87 1.85 1.99
C ALA A 115 10.40 1.98 1.54
N TRP A 116 9.96 1.10 0.65
CA TRP A 116 8.60 1.11 0.16
C TRP A 116 7.57 0.62 1.19
N VAL A 117 7.84 -0.51 1.85
CA VAL A 117 6.97 -1.00 2.92
C VAL A 117 6.91 0.01 4.06
N ASP A 118 8.06 0.56 4.49
CA ASP A 118 8.14 1.55 5.56
C ASP A 118 7.34 2.83 5.24
N MET A 119 7.45 3.33 4.00
CA MET A 119 6.65 4.46 3.53
C MET A 119 5.16 4.15 3.56
N THR A 120 4.76 2.95 3.11
CA THR A 120 3.36 2.51 3.11
C THR A 120 2.84 2.46 4.54
N VAL A 121 3.53 1.80 5.46
CA VAL A 121 3.14 1.75 6.89
C VAL A 121 3.04 3.15 7.50
N SER A 122 4.01 4.01 7.22
CA SER A 122 4.03 5.39 7.74
C SER A 122 2.78 6.17 7.32
N VAL A 123 2.39 6.12 6.05
CA VAL A 123 1.17 6.81 5.60
C VAL A 123 -0.11 6.14 6.09
N SER A 124 -0.15 4.82 6.20
CA SER A 124 -1.32 4.11 6.78
C SER A 124 -1.55 4.51 8.23
N LYS A 125 -0.47 4.68 9.02
CA LYS A 125 -0.56 5.11 10.42
C LYS A 125 -1.04 6.56 10.55
N ILE A 126 -0.56 7.46 9.67
CA ILE A 126 -1.03 8.86 9.64
C ILE A 126 -2.52 8.94 9.28
N HIS A 127 -2.97 8.09 8.34
CA HIS A 127 -4.33 8.08 7.80
C HIS A 127 -5.12 6.86 8.26
N SER A 128 -4.96 6.46 9.52
CA SER A 128 -5.59 5.27 10.09
C SER A 128 -7.11 5.29 10.01
N GLY A 129 -7.72 6.48 10.03
CA GLY A 129 -9.17 6.68 9.89
C GLY A 129 -9.69 6.77 8.45
N ILE A 130 -8.85 6.59 7.42
CA ILE A 130 -9.27 6.72 6.01
C ILE A 130 -9.32 5.35 5.32
N SER A 131 -10.52 4.86 5.06
CA SER A 131 -10.76 3.50 4.56
C SER A 131 -10.06 3.21 3.22
N CYS A 132 -10.04 4.16 2.27
CA CYS A 132 -9.36 3.96 0.98
C CYS A 132 -7.85 3.75 1.14
N ILE A 133 -7.22 4.46 2.08
CA ILE A 133 -5.79 4.32 2.38
C ILE A 133 -5.51 2.97 3.02
N GLN A 134 -6.35 2.52 3.97
CA GLN A 134 -6.19 1.22 4.62
C GLN A 134 -6.37 0.05 3.64
N ILE A 135 -7.36 0.15 2.73
CA ILE A 135 -7.56 -0.83 1.65
C ILE A 135 -6.31 -0.93 0.78
N LEU A 136 -5.80 0.19 0.25
CA LEU A 136 -4.64 0.19 -0.63
C LEU A 136 -3.39 -0.34 0.07
N SER A 137 -3.20 0.02 1.34
CA SER A 137 -2.07 -0.44 2.15
C SER A 137 -2.12 -1.95 2.36
N CYS A 138 -3.29 -2.49 2.77
CA CYS A 138 -3.48 -3.93 2.95
C CYS A 138 -3.32 -4.69 1.62
N MET A 139 -3.80 -4.13 0.50
CA MET A 139 -3.59 -4.70 -0.83
C MET A 139 -2.10 -4.78 -1.22
N ILE A 140 -1.33 -3.71 -0.98
CA ILE A 140 0.12 -3.69 -1.20
C ILE A 140 0.78 -4.79 -0.38
N PHE A 141 0.54 -4.85 0.94
CA PHE A 141 1.13 -5.85 1.80
C PHE A 141 0.74 -7.27 1.40
N ARG A 142 -0.53 -7.50 1.09
CA ARG A 142 -1.05 -8.78 0.60
C ARG A 142 -0.31 -9.23 -0.65
N ASP A 143 -0.16 -8.36 -1.64
CA ASP A 143 0.43 -8.75 -2.92
C ASP A 143 1.94 -8.97 -2.80
N LEU A 144 2.63 -8.18 -1.98
CA LEU A 144 4.04 -8.40 -1.64
C LEU A 144 4.25 -9.70 -0.84
N ALA A 145 3.38 -10.00 0.13
CA ALA A 145 3.44 -11.19 0.97
C ALA A 145 3.24 -12.50 0.19
N LYS A 146 2.57 -12.47 -0.97
CA LYS A 146 2.42 -13.62 -1.87
C LYS A 146 3.71 -13.98 -2.59
N ILE A 147 4.64 -13.02 -2.74
CA ILE A 147 5.83 -13.19 -3.59
C ILE A 147 6.90 -14.02 -2.88
N SER A 148 7.19 -13.72 -1.61
CA SER A 148 8.25 -14.42 -0.86
C SER A 148 8.07 -14.29 0.66
N PHE A 149 8.68 -15.22 1.40
CA PHE A 149 8.76 -15.11 2.87
C PHE A 149 9.61 -13.93 3.33
N ASP A 150 10.63 -13.54 2.57
CA ASP A 150 11.45 -12.35 2.87
C ASP A 150 10.60 -11.07 2.83
N ASN A 151 9.65 -10.98 1.88
CA ASN A 151 8.72 -9.87 1.82
C ASN A 151 7.76 -9.87 3.03
N GLN A 152 7.28 -11.04 3.45
CA GLN A 152 6.46 -11.16 4.66
C GLN A 152 7.22 -10.65 5.89
N GLU A 153 8.50 -11.01 6.01
CA GLU A 153 9.33 -10.55 7.13
C GLU A 153 9.61 -9.04 7.05
N CYS A 154 9.85 -8.50 5.86
CA CYS A 154 9.98 -7.06 5.64
C CYS A 154 8.72 -6.30 6.08
N ILE A 155 7.54 -6.77 5.66
CA ILE A 155 6.24 -6.21 6.06
C ILE A 155 6.09 -6.23 7.58
N ALA A 156 6.39 -7.35 8.21
CA ALA A 156 6.30 -7.48 9.66
C ALA A 156 7.28 -6.53 10.38
N ARG A 157 8.54 -6.43 9.92
CA ARG A 157 9.55 -5.55 10.51
C ARG A 157 9.19 -4.07 10.43
N CYS A 158 8.50 -3.66 9.38
CA CYS A 158 8.05 -2.27 9.22
C CYS A 158 6.76 -1.97 9.99
N GLY A 159 6.10 -2.98 10.56
CA GLY A 159 4.86 -2.82 11.32
C GLY A 159 3.59 -2.92 10.49
N GLY A 160 3.62 -3.69 9.39
CA GLY A 160 2.45 -3.94 8.54
C GLY A 160 1.38 -4.82 9.18
N ILE A 161 1.73 -5.64 10.18
CA ILE A 161 0.79 -6.47 10.95
C ILE A 161 -0.15 -5.56 11.74
N GLU A 162 0.41 -4.57 12.42
CA GLU A 162 -0.32 -3.57 13.20
C GLU A 162 -1.23 -2.73 12.31
N VAL A 163 -0.77 -2.34 11.12
CA VAL A 163 -1.62 -1.64 10.15
C VAL A 163 -2.83 -2.49 9.75
N ALA A 164 -2.62 -3.75 9.38
CA ALA A 164 -3.72 -4.62 8.99
C ALA A 164 -4.69 -4.87 10.16
N ARG A 165 -4.18 -5.10 11.36
CA ARG A 165 -4.99 -5.23 12.57
C ARG A 165 -5.80 -3.96 12.85
N ASP A 166 -5.15 -2.81 12.86
CA ASP A 166 -5.79 -1.52 13.14
C ASP A 166 -6.84 -1.20 12.07
N ALA A 167 -6.62 -1.61 10.82
CA ALA A 167 -7.62 -1.51 9.76
C ALA A 167 -8.87 -2.34 10.10
N ILE A 168 -8.73 -3.55 10.66
CA ILE A 168 -9.88 -4.37 11.08
C ILE A 168 -10.64 -3.71 12.24
N PHE A 169 -9.91 -3.22 13.26
CA PHE A 169 -10.53 -2.60 14.43
C PHE A 169 -11.25 -1.29 14.10
N ASN A 170 -10.63 -0.44 13.29
CA ASN A 170 -11.12 0.92 13.08
C ASN A 170 -12.15 1.04 11.96
N HIS A 171 -12.29 0.04 11.09
CA HIS A 171 -13.16 0.08 9.92
C HIS A 171 -14.12 -1.09 9.90
N GLN A 172 -15.42 -0.79 9.84
CA GLN A 172 -16.48 -1.80 9.70
C GLN A 172 -16.80 -2.10 8.23
N GLU A 173 -16.22 -1.37 7.28
CA GLU A 173 -16.49 -1.59 5.86
C GLU A 173 -15.98 -2.96 5.42
N PRO A 174 -16.82 -3.80 4.77
CA PRO A 174 -16.45 -5.16 4.41
C PRO A 174 -15.15 -5.23 3.60
N ARG A 175 -14.99 -4.31 2.64
CA ARG A 175 -13.81 -4.28 1.77
C ARG A 175 -12.51 -4.01 2.54
N VAL A 176 -12.53 -3.17 3.58
CA VAL A 176 -11.33 -2.91 4.39
C VAL A 176 -10.94 -4.19 5.13
N ARG A 177 -11.92 -4.83 5.77
CA ARG A 177 -11.71 -6.07 6.54
C ARG A 177 -11.31 -7.24 5.67
N GLU A 178 -11.88 -7.41 4.49
CA GLU A 178 -11.49 -8.46 3.54
C GLU A 178 -10.00 -8.35 3.20
N GLU A 179 -9.52 -7.15 2.87
CA GLU A 179 -8.14 -6.92 2.49
C GLU A 179 -7.18 -7.09 3.67
N ALA A 180 -7.57 -6.58 4.84
CA ALA A 180 -6.79 -6.70 6.06
C ALA A 180 -6.71 -8.15 6.56
N CYS A 181 -7.82 -8.89 6.58
CA CYS A 181 -7.83 -10.32 6.93
C CYS A 181 -7.00 -11.14 5.94
N THR A 182 -7.08 -10.85 4.64
CA THR A 182 -6.26 -11.52 3.63
C THR A 182 -4.76 -11.26 3.87
N CYS A 183 -4.40 -10.02 4.18
CA CYS A 183 -3.03 -9.65 4.53
C CYS A 183 -2.55 -10.44 5.77
N ILE A 184 -3.32 -10.44 6.85
CA ILE A 184 -2.98 -11.15 8.08
C ILE A 184 -2.82 -12.65 7.83
N ARG A 185 -3.72 -13.29 7.08
CA ARG A 185 -3.60 -14.71 6.77
C ARG A 185 -2.30 -15.03 6.04
N LEU A 186 -1.93 -14.22 5.05
CA LEU A 186 -0.69 -14.44 4.29
C LEU A 186 0.54 -14.25 5.17
N LEU A 187 0.57 -13.22 6.02
CA LEU A 187 1.66 -13.03 6.99
C LEU A 187 1.72 -14.17 8.01
N SER A 188 0.56 -14.65 8.47
CA SER A 188 0.46 -15.77 9.42
C SER A 188 1.00 -17.07 8.83
N SER A 189 0.84 -17.28 7.52
CA SER A 189 1.36 -18.47 6.83
C SER A 189 2.89 -18.57 6.79
N SER A 190 3.60 -17.55 7.28
CA SER A 190 5.05 -17.56 7.38
C SER A 190 5.58 -18.64 8.34
N ASN A 191 6.74 -19.19 7.99
CA ASN A 191 7.54 -20.01 8.90
C ASN A 191 8.48 -19.21 9.80
N SER A 192 8.50 -17.87 9.66
CA SER A 192 9.34 -17.00 10.47
C SER A 192 8.85 -16.94 11.93
N THR A 193 9.71 -17.36 12.86
CA THR A 193 9.44 -17.28 14.31
C THR A 193 9.25 -15.84 14.76
N PHE A 194 9.91 -14.89 14.10
CA PHE A 194 9.74 -13.46 14.36
C PHE A 194 8.31 -13.01 14.08
N ILE A 195 7.78 -13.31 12.90
CA ILE A 195 6.40 -12.93 12.51
C ILE A 195 5.39 -13.58 13.46
N ARG A 196 5.59 -14.85 13.80
CA ARG A 196 4.71 -15.57 14.74
C ARG A 196 4.67 -14.92 16.12
N ARG A 197 5.83 -14.52 16.66
CA ARG A 197 5.90 -13.78 17.93
C ARG A 197 5.15 -12.47 17.85
N LEU A 198 5.33 -11.72 16.77
CA LEU A 198 4.60 -10.46 16.57
C LEU A 198 3.08 -10.71 16.55
N ILE A 199 2.59 -11.64 15.74
CA ILE A 199 1.15 -11.93 15.66
C ILE A 199 0.58 -12.32 17.03
N ALA A 200 1.29 -13.14 17.80
CA ALA A 200 0.89 -13.55 19.15
C ALA A 200 0.85 -12.38 20.15
N GLN A 201 1.64 -11.33 19.92
CA GLN A 201 1.73 -10.13 20.76
C GLN A 201 0.84 -8.98 20.27
N SER A 202 0.26 -9.08 19.08
CA SER A 202 -0.34 -7.95 18.38
C SER A 202 -1.87 -7.93 18.43
N ASP A 203 -2.57 -8.56 19.36
CA ASP A 203 -4.07 -8.58 19.44
C ASP A 203 -4.76 -8.96 18.10
N VAL A 204 -4.03 -9.64 17.20
CA VAL A 204 -4.51 -10.01 15.86
C VAL A 204 -5.65 -11.02 15.95
N ILE A 205 -5.58 -11.94 16.92
CA ILE A 205 -6.63 -12.92 17.19
C ILE A 205 -7.95 -12.20 17.48
N ASP A 206 -7.93 -11.19 18.35
CA ASP A 206 -9.13 -10.44 18.73
C ASP A 206 -9.70 -9.66 17.55
N ALA A 207 -8.83 -9.06 16.73
CA ALA A 207 -9.25 -8.39 15.49
C ALA A 207 -9.95 -9.36 14.52
N LEU A 208 -9.39 -10.56 14.31
CA LEU A 208 -9.98 -11.57 13.42
C LEU A 208 -11.33 -12.08 13.94
N ILE A 209 -11.45 -12.33 15.25
CA ILE A 209 -12.72 -12.72 15.89
C ILE A 209 -13.77 -11.61 15.70
N MET A 210 -13.41 -10.35 15.96
CA MET A 210 -14.29 -9.20 15.73
C MET A 210 -14.77 -9.13 14.26
N ALA A 211 -13.87 -9.32 13.29
CA ALA A 211 -14.24 -9.32 11.88
C ALA A 211 -15.26 -10.43 11.56
N ILE A 212 -15.06 -11.62 12.13
CA ILE A 212 -15.96 -12.77 11.96
C ILE A 212 -17.33 -12.49 12.57
N ASP A 213 -17.37 -11.98 13.80
CA ASP A 213 -18.61 -11.78 14.55
C ASP A 213 -19.47 -10.68 13.96
N GLU A 214 -18.85 -9.59 13.50
CA GLU A 214 -19.58 -8.45 12.93
C GLU A 214 -19.97 -8.66 11.45
N HIS A 215 -19.38 -9.65 10.76
CA HIS A 215 -19.69 -9.95 9.35
C HIS A 215 -20.02 -11.44 9.12
N PRO A 216 -21.06 -11.98 9.78
CA PRO A 216 -21.37 -13.42 9.75
C PRO A 216 -21.80 -13.93 8.36
N THR A 217 -22.28 -13.05 7.49
CA THR A 217 -22.76 -13.39 6.13
C THR A 217 -21.79 -13.02 5.01
N ASN A 218 -20.62 -12.46 5.34
CA ASN A 218 -19.59 -12.16 4.34
C ASN A 218 -18.65 -13.36 4.20
N ASP A 219 -18.91 -14.20 3.19
CA ASP A 219 -18.12 -15.41 2.92
C ASP A 219 -16.62 -15.15 2.79
N ARG A 220 -16.23 -13.99 2.23
CA ARG A 220 -14.82 -13.64 2.03
C ARG A 220 -14.14 -13.35 3.35
N ILE A 221 -14.74 -12.52 4.21
CA ILE A 221 -14.21 -12.22 5.55
C ILE A 221 -14.14 -13.51 6.37
N GLN A 222 -15.23 -14.30 6.37
CA GLN A 222 -15.28 -15.57 7.08
C GLN A 222 -14.15 -16.50 6.62
N TYR A 223 -13.98 -16.69 5.31
CA TYR A 223 -12.93 -17.55 4.78
C TYR A 223 -11.53 -17.06 5.16
N GLU A 224 -11.24 -15.77 4.93
CA GLU A 224 -9.91 -15.20 5.10
C GLU A 224 -9.49 -15.18 6.58
N ALA A 225 -10.40 -14.77 7.48
CA ALA A 225 -10.13 -14.75 8.91
C ALA A 225 -10.02 -16.16 9.49
N ASN A 226 -10.95 -17.07 9.18
CA ASN A 226 -10.89 -18.44 9.71
C ASN A 226 -9.67 -19.22 9.20
N SER A 227 -9.25 -18.96 7.96
CA SER A 227 -8.06 -19.59 7.38
C SER A 227 -6.74 -19.07 7.97
N ALA A 228 -6.76 -17.97 8.73
CA ALA A 228 -5.58 -17.51 9.46
C ALA A 228 -5.33 -18.33 10.74
N PHE A 229 -6.39 -18.75 11.46
CA PHE A 229 -6.25 -19.42 12.77
C PHE A 229 -5.37 -20.67 12.78
N PRO A 230 -5.39 -21.60 11.79
CA PRO A 230 -4.49 -22.75 11.81
C PRO A 230 -3.01 -22.35 11.89
N PHE A 231 -2.65 -21.21 11.28
CA PHE A 231 -1.28 -20.70 11.31
C PHE A 231 -0.93 -19.98 12.60
N ILE A 232 -1.92 -19.42 13.29
CA ILE A 232 -1.73 -18.64 14.53
C ILE A 232 -1.81 -19.56 15.76
N CYS A 233 -2.82 -20.45 15.81
CA CYS A 233 -3.08 -21.38 16.90
C CYS A 233 -2.27 -22.68 16.81
N GLY A 234 -1.75 -23.04 15.63
CA GLY A 234 -0.97 -24.27 15.44
C GLY A 234 0.43 -24.26 16.05
N TYR A 235 0.86 -23.14 16.63
CA TYR A 235 2.23 -22.95 17.13
C TYR A 235 2.28 -22.44 18.58
N VAL A 236 1.34 -22.90 19.43
CA VAL A 236 1.43 -22.70 20.89
C VAL A 236 2.56 -23.56 21.47
N GLU A 237 3.80 -23.24 21.12
CA GLU A 237 4.99 -23.45 21.94
C GLU A 237 5.46 -22.08 22.43
N TYR A 238 4.61 -21.40 23.20
CA TYR A 238 5.07 -20.33 24.07
C TYR A 238 4.85 -20.78 25.49
N GLY A 239 5.97 -21.00 26.17
CA GLY A 239 6.07 -21.56 27.49
C GLY A 239 5.14 -20.86 28.46
N ILE A 240 4.36 -21.66 29.17
CA ILE A 240 3.88 -21.32 30.49
C ILE A 240 5.14 -21.07 31.34
N GLU A 241 5.59 -19.82 31.44
CA GLU A 241 6.41 -19.43 32.58
C GLU A 241 5.49 -19.51 33.80
N ILE A 242 5.54 -20.66 34.48
CA ILE A 242 5.06 -20.75 35.85
C ILE A 242 5.97 -19.82 36.64
N ILE A 243 5.52 -18.59 36.85
CA ILE A 243 6.12 -17.69 37.83
C ILE A 243 5.85 -18.33 39.19
N SER A 244 6.77 -19.19 39.66
CA SER A 244 6.74 -19.65 41.05
C SER A 244 7.10 -18.45 41.91
N ARG A 245 6.08 -17.86 42.55
CA ARG A 245 6.31 -16.89 43.63
C ARG A 245 7.07 -17.61 44.75
N SER A 246 8.32 -17.21 44.98
CA SER A 246 9.07 -17.47 46.22
C SER A 246 8.77 -16.40 47.25
#